data_AF-A0A8T4M0J2-F1
#
_entry.id   AF-A0A8T4M0J2-F1
#
_cell.length_a   1.000
_cell.length_b   1.000
_cell.length_c   1.000
_cell.angle_alpha   90.00
_cell.angle_beta   90.00
_cell.angle_gamma   90.00
#
_symmetry.space_group_name_H-M   'P 1'
#
loop_
_entity.id
_entity.type
_entity.pdbx_description
1 polymer ?
#
loop_
_entity_poly.entity_id
_entity_poly.type
_entity_poly.pdbx_seq_one_letter_code
_entity_poly.pdbx_strand_id
1 'polypeptide(L)'
;MIFVVKVTTNKEERALDVIASTILRKGLNVYAIAKPKGLRGYVILESEDRESAEEACFGLPYVKGIIGKTISYEEVKNMVEHNVETVSIEQDDIVEILTEPFKKEKAKVLRIDKQKKEVVVSLLGAVVQIPVTIKIENVKVIRRGNEPEENSEEEMR
;
A
#
# COMPACT_ATOMS: atom_id res chain seq x y z
N MET A 1 -2.74 -2.46 24.63
CA MET A 1 -3.73 -1.40 24.29
C MET A 1 -3.18 -0.57 23.14
N ILE A 2 -4.00 -0.17 22.15
CA ILE A 2 -3.55 0.63 21.02
C ILE A 2 -4.08 2.07 21.14
N PHE A 3 -3.19 3.04 20.98
CA PHE A 3 -3.44 4.48 21.08
C PHE A 3 -3.10 5.18 19.76
N VAL A 4 -3.83 6.26 19.48
CA VAL A 4 -3.50 7.19 18.40
C VAL A 4 -2.80 8.39 19.00
N VAL A 5 -1.62 8.72 18.47
CA VAL A 5 -0.85 9.88 18.88
C VAL A 5 -0.88 10.91 17.77
N LYS A 6 -1.33 12.11 18.09
CA LYS A 6 -1.31 13.23 17.16
C LYS A 6 0.11 13.80 17.10
N VAL A 7 0.61 13.95 15.88
CA VAL A 7 1.95 14.50 15.62
C VAL A 7 1.86 15.65 14.62
N THR A 8 2.95 16.37 14.46
CA THR A 8 3.06 17.41 13.43
C THR A 8 3.12 16.76 12.05
N THR A 9 2.25 17.23 11.15
CA THR A 9 2.18 16.76 9.77
C THR A 9 3.55 16.92 9.06
N ASN A 10 3.93 15.93 8.27
CA ASN A 10 5.24 15.83 7.59
C ASN A 10 6.46 15.72 8.54
N LYS A 11 6.22 15.43 9.83
CA LYS A 11 7.25 15.16 10.84
C LYS A 11 6.98 13.83 11.58
N GLU A 12 6.14 12.97 11.02
CA GLU A 12 5.73 11.69 11.60
C GLU A 12 6.94 10.80 11.88
N GLU A 13 7.88 10.74 10.94
CA GLU A 13 9.11 9.93 11.07
C GLU A 13 9.99 10.41 12.22
N ARG A 14 10.23 11.72 12.30
CA ARG A 14 10.99 12.32 13.40
C ARG A 14 10.28 12.17 14.74
N ALA A 15 8.96 12.27 14.77
CA ALA A 15 8.20 12.02 15.98
C ALA A 15 8.37 10.56 16.45
N LEU A 16 8.32 9.61 15.50
CA LEU A 16 8.54 8.20 15.75
C LEU A 16 9.92 7.93 16.37
N ASP A 17 10.98 8.52 15.81
CA ASP A 17 12.35 8.38 16.31
C ASP A 17 12.49 8.88 17.76
N VAL A 18 11.90 10.04 18.06
CA VAL A 18 11.96 10.66 19.37
C VAL A 18 11.16 9.88 20.41
N ILE A 19 9.98 9.37 20.03
CA ILE A 19 9.15 8.51 20.89
C ILE A 19 9.89 7.19 21.17
N ALA A 20 10.39 6.52 20.13
CA ALA A 20 11.14 5.26 20.25
C ALA A 20 12.38 5.42 21.16
N SER A 21 13.14 6.50 20.97
CA SER A 21 14.31 6.82 21.81
C SER A 21 13.91 7.05 23.27
N THR A 22 12.74 7.64 23.52
CA THR A 22 12.24 7.90 24.88
C THR A 22 11.76 6.62 25.56
N ILE A 23 11.06 5.75 24.83
CA ILE A 23 10.64 4.42 25.31
C ILE A 23 11.86 3.61 25.75
N LEU A 24 12.87 3.52 24.89
CA LEU A 24 14.09 2.76 25.18
C LEU A 24 14.88 3.35 26.36
N ARG A 25 15.00 4.68 26.44
CA ARG A 25 15.71 5.37 27.51
C ARG A 25 15.06 5.17 28.89
N LYS A 26 13.73 5.15 28.93
CA LYS A 26 12.95 5.06 30.16
C LYS A 26 12.53 3.63 30.52
N GLY A 27 12.65 2.68 29.60
CA GLY A 27 12.21 1.30 29.82
C GLY A 27 10.68 1.19 29.96
N LEU A 28 9.93 1.95 29.17
CA LEU A 28 8.47 1.96 29.24
C LEU A 28 7.86 0.70 28.62
N ASN A 29 6.69 0.28 29.11
CA ASN A 29 5.96 -0.89 28.62
C ASN A 29 5.19 -0.59 27.33
N VAL A 30 5.93 -0.19 26.29
CA VAL A 30 5.43 0.07 24.94
C VAL A 30 5.95 -1.03 24.02
N TYR A 31 5.02 -1.75 23.39
CA TYR A 31 5.32 -2.92 22.56
C TYR A 31 5.64 -2.53 21.12
N ALA A 32 4.92 -1.55 20.57
CA ALA A 32 5.10 -1.14 19.18
C ALA A 32 4.76 0.33 18.96
N ILE A 33 5.40 0.92 17.95
CA ILE A 33 5.03 2.21 17.39
C ILE A 33 5.08 2.11 15.86
N ALA A 34 4.05 2.60 15.18
CA ALA A 34 3.90 2.46 13.74
C ALA A 34 3.42 3.77 13.08
N LYS A 35 3.95 4.00 11.87
CA LYS A 35 3.46 5.05 10.95
C LYS A 35 2.48 4.41 9.95
N PRO A 36 1.16 4.49 10.19
CA PRO A 36 0.17 4.03 9.22
C PRO A 36 0.32 4.75 7.87
N LYS A 37 0.22 4.01 6.76
CA LYS A 37 0.19 4.62 5.42
C LYS A 37 -1.20 5.25 5.20
N GLY A 38 -1.23 6.47 4.68
CA GLY A 38 -2.48 7.19 4.40
C GLY A 38 -3.02 8.06 5.54
N LEU A 39 -2.50 7.91 6.76
CA LEU A 39 -2.90 8.75 7.89
C LEU A 39 -1.83 9.82 8.18
N ARG A 40 -2.06 11.04 7.71
CA ARG A 40 -1.13 12.18 7.87
C ARG A 40 -1.30 12.84 9.23
N GLY A 41 -0.20 13.14 9.91
CA GLY A 41 -0.18 13.81 11.21
C GLY A 41 -0.54 12.92 12.40
N TYR A 42 -0.48 11.59 12.24
CA TYR A 42 -0.73 10.65 13.34
C TYR A 42 0.24 9.48 13.29
N VAL A 43 0.49 8.90 14.46
CA VAL A 43 1.19 7.62 14.63
C VAL A 43 0.39 6.75 15.58
N ILE A 44 0.61 5.43 15.51
CA ILE A 44 -0.06 4.44 16.34
C ILE A 44 0.95 3.92 17.35
N LEU A 45 0.54 3.81 18.60
CA LEU A 45 1.37 3.33 19.71
C LEU A 45 0.64 2.23 20.47
N GLU A 46 1.30 1.10 20.65
CA GLU A 46 0.78 -0.03 21.41
C GLU A 46 1.55 -0.15 22.73
N SER A 47 0.84 -0.11 23.86
CA SER A 47 1.43 -0.24 25.19
C SER A 47 0.60 -1.13 26.10
N GLU A 48 1.20 -1.58 27.19
CA GLU A 48 0.50 -2.34 28.23
C GLU A 48 -0.65 -1.53 28.85
N ASP A 49 -0.32 -0.31 29.25
CA ASP A 49 -1.19 0.60 29.98
C ASP A 49 -1.13 2.03 29.40
N ARG A 50 -2.04 2.88 29.87
CA ARG A 50 -2.16 4.28 29.41
C ARG A 50 -1.05 5.19 29.94
N GLU A 51 -0.54 4.92 31.14
CA GLU A 51 0.50 5.72 31.78
C GLU A 51 1.81 5.62 30.99
N SER A 52 2.21 4.40 30.62
CA SER A 52 3.34 4.11 29.74
C SER A 52 3.22 4.83 28.39
N ALA A 53 2.02 4.87 27.80
CA ALA A 53 1.77 5.57 26.54
C ALA A 53 1.88 7.09 26.68
N GLU A 54 1.27 7.66 27.72
CA GLU A 54 1.30 9.09 28.00
C GLU A 54 2.73 9.55 28.27
N GLU A 55 3.48 8.80 29.09
CA GLU A 55 4.87 9.08 29.39
C GLU A 55 5.79 8.95 28.17
N ALA A 56 5.51 8.00 27.27
CA ALA A 56 6.23 7.85 26.00
C ALA A 56 6.03 9.04 25.06
N CYS A 57 4.94 9.81 25.22
CA CYS A 57 4.58 10.93 24.35
C CYS A 57 4.79 12.31 25.01
N PHE A 58 5.08 12.35 26.31
CA PHE A 58 5.04 13.58 27.10
C PHE A 58 6.23 14.51 26.82
N GLY A 59 5.92 15.77 26.52
CA GLY A 59 6.93 16.83 26.36
C GLY A 59 7.88 16.64 25.18
N LEU A 60 7.52 15.81 24.19
CA LEU A 60 8.39 15.48 23.06
C LEU A 60 8.19 16.44 21.88
N PRO A 61 9.28 16.81 21.17
CA PRO A 61 9.19 17.52 19.90
C PRO A 61 8.30 16.80 18.89
N TYR A 62 7.50 17.58 18.14
CA TYR A 62 6.61 17.10 17.08
C TYR A 62 5.43 16.23 17.55
N VAL A 63 5.36 15.90 18.84
CA VAL A 63 4.26 15.13 19.43
C VAL A 63 3.28 16.10 20.11
N LYS A 64 2.00 16.00 19.75
CA LYS A 64 0.93 16.80 20.34
C LYS A 64 0.18 16.08 21.45
N GLY A 65 0.37 14.76 21.55
CA GLY A 65 -0.20 13.90 22.59
C GLY A 65 -1.15 12.85 22.05
N ILE A 66 -1.61 11.99 22.96
CA ILE A 66 -2.59 10.93 22.67
C ILE A 66 -3.96 11.54 22.48
N ILE A 67 -4.71 11.04 21.51
CA ILE A 67 -6.08 11.47 21.23
C ILE A 67 -7.07 10.35 21.48
N GLY A 68 -8.24 10.74 21.98
CA GLY A 68 -9.39 9.85 22.10
C GLY A 68 -9.18 8.67 23.06
N LYS A 69 -9.88 7.58 22.74
CA LYS A 69 -9.83 6.31 23.47
C LYS A 69 -8.92 5.32 22.72
N THR A 70 -8.66 4.19 23.35
CA THR A 70 -7.97 3.08 22.69
C THR A 70 -8.78 2.57 21.51
N ILE A 71 -8.09 2.16 20.46
CA ILE A 71 -8.68 1.57 19.26
C ILE A 71 -8.43 0.06 19.23
N SER A 72 -9.30 -0.66 18.54
CA SER A 72 -9.17 -2.09 18.31
C SER A 72 -8.14 -2.38 17.19
N TYR A 73 -7.61 -3.61 17.17
CA TYR A 73 -6.73 -4.03 16.10
C TYR A 73 -7.44 -4.02 14.73
N GLU A 74 -8.73 -4.35 14.67
CA GLU A 74 -9.51 -4.37 13.42
C GLU A 74 -9.59 -2.99 12.75
N GLU A 75 -9.70 -1.91 13.55
CA GLU A 75 -9.68 -0.53 13.04
C GLU A 75 -8.32 -0.13 12.48
N VAL A 76 -7.24 -0.67 13.06
CA VAL A 76 -5.85 -0.39 12.67
C VAL A 76 -5.41 -1.25 11.49
N LYS A 77 -5.97 -2.45 11.36
CA LYS A 77 -5.59 -3.46 10.38
C LYS A 77 -5.52 -2.88 8.98
N ASN A 78 -6.56 -2.19 8.53
CA ASN A 78 -6.60 -1.58 7.18
C ASN A 78 -5.61 -0.43 6.97
N MET A 79 -5.10 0.18 8.05
CA MET A 79 -4.11 1.27 7.97
C MET A 79 -2.66 0.75 7.96
N VAL A 80 -2.44 -0.46 8.49
CA VAL A 80 -1.14 -1.11 8.63
C VAL A 80 -0.92 -2.16 7.55
N GLU A 81 -1.96 -2.92 7.20
CA GLU A 81 -1.94 -3.87 6.09
C GLU A 81 -1.91 -3.10 4.77
N HIS A 82 -0.71 -3.04 4.22
CA HIS A 82 -0.53 -2.70 2.84
C HIS A 82 -1.10 -3.84 1.99
N ASN A 83 -2.31 -3.66 1.46
CA ASN A 83 -2.70 -4.37 0.24
C ASN A 83 -1.79 -3.85 -0.87
N VAL A 84 -0.55 -4.33 -0.92
CA VAL A 84 0.09 -4.50 -2.21
C VAL A 84 -0.80 -5.53 -2.85
N GLU A 85 -1.75 -5.09 -3.69
CA GLU A 85 -2.13 -5.95 -4.79
C GLU A 85 -0.82 -6.14 -5.55
N THR A 86 -0.05 -7.17 -5.18
CA THR A 86 1.01 -7.69 -6.01
C THR A 86 0.26 -8.16 -7.23
N VAL A 87 0.11 -7.26 -8.21
CA VAL A 87 -0.42 -7.61 -9.51
C VAL A 87 0.54 -8.69 -9.99
N SER A 88 0.16 -9.95 -9.83
CA SER A 88 0.90 -11.11 -10.27
C SER A 88 0.69 -11.18 -11.78
N ILE A 89 1.39 -10.30 -12.50
CA ILE A 89 1.45 -10.35 -13.94
C ILE A 89 2.38 -11.50 -14.29
N GLU A 90 1.95 -12.37 -15.18
CA GLU A 90 2.75 -13.43 -15.76
C GLU A 90 2.99 -13.14 -17.24
N GLN A 91 3.97 -13.83 -17.82
CA GLN A 91 4.16 -13.79 -19.26
C GLN A 91 2.90 -14.34 -19.94
N ASP A 92 2.53 -13.79 -21.10
CA ASP A 92 1.35 -14.16 -21.88
C ASP A 92 -0.02 -13.75 -21.29
N ASP A 93 -0.05 -13.10 -20.12
CA ASP A 93 -1.28 -12.50 -19.59
C ASP A 93 -1.83 -11.41 -20.51
N ILE A 94 -3.15 -11.29 -20.52
CA ILE A 94 -3.83 -10.16 -21.16
C ILE A 94 -4.08 -9.11 -20.09
N VAL A 95 -3.56 -7.91 -20.34
CA VAL A 95 -3.69 -6.75 -19.46
C VAL A 95 -4.42 -5.61 -20.15
N GLU A 96 -5.15 -4.82 -19.39
CA GLU A 96 -5.70 -3.52 -19.80
C GLU A 96 -4.79 -2.41 -19.30
N ILE A 97 -4.46 -1.47 -20.18
CA ILE A 97 -3.62 -0.32 -19.85
C ILE A 97 -4.48 0.78 -19.23
N LEU A 98 -4.07 1.32 -18.08
CA LEU A 98 -4.82 2.33 -17.33
C LEU A 98 -4.43 3.77 -17.71
N THR A 99 -3.29 3.96 -18.36
CA THR A 99 -2.71 5.27 -18.68
C THR A 99 -2.85 5.67 -20.15
N GLU A 100 -3.04 6.97 -20.40
CA GLU A 100 -3.01 7.54 -21.75
C GLU A 100 -1.57 7.51 -22.31
N PRO A 101 -1.38 7.36 -23.65
CA PRO A 101 -2.38 7.40 -24.73
C PRO A 101 -3.13 6.08 -24.98
N PHE A 102 -2.75 4.97 -24.35
CA PHE A 102 -3.31 3.63 -24.63
C PHE A 102 -4.35 3.21 -23.59
N LYS A 103 -5.07 4.16 -22.99
CA LYS A 103 -5.99 3.87 -21.89
C LYS A 103 -7.14 2.98 -22.38
N LYS A 104 -7.44 1.91 -21.63
CA LYS A 104 -8.40 0.85 -21.95
C LYS A 104 -8.03 -0.05 -23.13
N GLU A 105 -6.83 0.09 -23.70
CA GLU A 105 -6.35 -0.85 -24.70
C GLU A 105 -5.94 -2.18 -24.06
N LYS A 106 -6.26 -3.27 -24.76
CA LYS A 106 -5.85 -4.62 -24.35
C LYS A 106 -4.49 -4.93 -24.94
N ALA A 107 -3.61 -5.47 -24.11
CA ALA A 107 -2.26 -5.82 -24.51
C ALA A 107 -1.86 -7.19 -23.94
N LYS A 108 -1.05 -7.92 -24.70
CA LYS A 108 -0.47 -9.19 -24.26
C LYS A 108 0.91 -8.94 -23.65
N VAL A 109 1.18 -9.52 -22.48
CA VAL A 109 2.45 -9.39 -21.79
C VAL A 109 3.53 -10.23 -22.47
N LEU A 110 4.61 -9.60 -22.90
CA LEU A 110 5.76 -10.26 -23.53
C LEU A 110 6.84 -10.62 -22.51
N ARG A 111 7.14 -9.70 -21.58
CA ARG A 111 8.14 -9.88 -20.53
C ARG A 111 7.92 -8.90 -19.39
N ILE A 112 8.42 -9.25 -18.21
CA ILE A 112 8.29 -8.46 -16.99
C ILE A 112 9.67 -8.24 -16.39
N ASP A 113 10.00 -6.98 -16.12
CA ASP A 113 11.18 -6.60 -15.34
C ASP A 113 10.74 -6.25 -13.91
N LYS A 114 10.85 -7.23 -13.01
CA LYS A 114 10.48 -7.07 -11.59
C LYS A 114 11.43 -6.12 -10.85
N GLN A 115 12.67 -5.96 -11.30
CA GLN A 115 13.63 -5.06 -10.66
C GLN A 115 13.30 -3.60 -10.97
N LYS A 116 12.92 -3.31 -12.21
CA LYS A 116 12.55 -1.95 -12.67
C LYS A 116 11.07 -1.61 -12.50
N LYS A 117 10.23 -2.59 -12.13
CA LYS A 117 8.77 -2.48 -12.07
C LYS A 117 8.14 -2.09 -13.41
N GLU A 118 8.67 -2.66 -14.48
CA GLU A 118 8.22 -2.42 -15.86
C GLU A 118 7.71 -3.71 -16.49
N VAL A 119 6.72 -3.58 -17.37
CA VAL A 119 6.18 -4.66 -18.19
C VAL A 119 6.26 -4.25 -19.65
N VAL A 120 6.70 -5.17 -20.51
CA VAL A 120 6.69 -4.97 -21.95
C VAL A 120 5.49 -5.70 -22.51
N VAL A 121 4.61 -4.97 -23.18
CA VAL A 121 3.35 -5.47 -23.70
C VAL A 121 3.25 -5.25 -25.21
N SER A 122 2.44 -6.06 -25.88
CA SER A 122 2.07 -5.91 -27.29
C SER A 122 0.58 -5.62 -27.40
N LEU A 123 0.19 -4.51 -28.03
CA LEU A 123 -1.21 -4.11 -28.18
C LEU A 123 -1.96 -5.09 -29.10
N LEU A 124 -3.11 -5.59 -28.66
CA LEU A 124 -3.92 -6.54 -29.43
C LEU A 124 -4.76 -5.85 -30.52
N GLY A 125 -5.13 -4.58 -30.34
CA GLY A 125 -5.91 -3.79 -31.30
C GLY A 125 -5.10 -3.17 -32.44
N ALA A 126 -3.77 -3.28 -32.42
CA ALA A 126 -2.89 -2.67 -33.42
C ALA A 126 -2.68 -3.59 -34.62
N VAL A 127 -2.74 -3.04 -35.84
CA VAL A 127 -2.43 -3.76 -37.09
C VAL A 127 -0.98 -4.27 -37.11
N VAL A 128 -0.09 -3.58 -36.37
CA VAL A 128 1.32 -3.95 -36.20
C VAL A 128 1.60 -4.12 -34.72
N GLN A 129 2.13 -5.29 -34.34
CA GLN A 129 2.48 -5.62 -32.96
C GLN A 129 3.80 -4.95 -32.55
N ILE A 130 3.71 -3.69 -32.09
CA ILE A 130 4.87 -2.95 -31.58
C ILE A 130 4.97 -3.17 -30.06
N PRO A 131 6.13 -3.61 -29.54
CA PRO A 131 6.33 -3.75 -28.10
C PRO A 131 6.44 -2.38 -27.42
N VAL A 132 5.66 -2.17 -26.35
CA VAL A 132 5.66 -0.94 -25.54
C VAL A 132 5.99 -1.27 -24.10
N THR A 133 6.87 -0.48 -23.47
CA THR A 133 7.22 -0.60 -22.05
C THR A 133 6.32 0.29 -21.21
N ILE A 134 5.66 -0.30 -20.20
CA ILE A 134 4.72 0.37 -19.30
C ILE A 134 5.08 0.00 -17.86
N LYS A 135 4.77 0.87 -16.90
CA LYS A 135 4.93 0.54 -15.47
C LYS A 135 3.91 -0.51 -15.04
N ILE A 136 4.30 -1.43 -14.16
CA ILE A 136 3.43 -2.48 -13.62
C ILE A 136 2.19 -1.90 -12.91
N GLU A 137 2.31 -0.74 -12.28
CA GLU A 137 1.19 -0.04 -11.61
C GLU A 137 0.12 0.49 -12.57
N ASN A 138 0.45 0.62 -13.86
CA ASN A 138 -0.41 1.21 -14.89
C ASN A 138 -1.12 0.15 -15.74
N VAL A 139 -1.08 -1.11 -15.33
CA VAL A 139 -1.72 -2.21 -16.05
C VAL A 139 -2.58 -3.04 -15.09
N LYS A 140 -3.70 -3.51 -15.59
CA LYS A 140 -4.63 -4.36 -14.87
C LYS A 140 -4.77 -5.70 -15.60
N VAL A 141 -4.50 -6.82 -14.94
CA VAL A 141 -4.70 -8.15 -15.54
C VAL A 141 -6.20 -8.38 -15.76
N ILE A 142 -6.58 -8.67 -17.00
CA ILE A 142 -7.97 -8.99 -17.37
C ILE A 142 -8.18 -10.48 -17.62
N ARG A 143 -7.15 -11.21 -18.04
CA ARG A 143 -7.19 -12.65 -18.24
C ARG A 143 -5.80 -13.23 -18.00
N ARG A 144 -5.72 -14.33 -17.24
CA ARG A 144 -4.48 -15.07 -17.06
C ARG A 144 -4.30 -16.05 -18.22
N GLY A 145 -3.06 -16.25 -18.66
CA GLY A 145 -2.74 -17.10 -19.83
C GLY A 145 -3.24 -18.56 -19.76
N ASN A 146 -3.69 -19.03 -18.59
CA ASN A 146 -4.15 -20.41 -18.33
C ASN A 146 -5.68 -20.61 -18.32
N GLU A 147 -6.51 -19.61 -18.60
CA GLU A 147 -7.97 -19.82 -18.66
C GLU A 147 -8.42 -20.20 -20.08
N PRO A 148 -9.10 -21.35 -20.29
CA PRO A 148 -9.66 -21.71 -21.59
C PRO A 148 -10.72 -20.69 -22.05
N GLU A 149 -10.86 -20.52 -23.37
CA GLU A 149 -11.86 -19.63 -23.97
C GLU A 149 -13.27 -20.15 -23.69
N GLU A 150 -13.98 -19.55 -22.73
CA GLU A 150 -15.44 -19.63 -22.73
C GLU A 150 -15.97 -18.68 -23.81
N ASN A 151 -16.39 -19.32 -24.89
CA ASN A 151 -16.95 -18.74 -26.10
C ASN A 151 -18.31 -18.08 -25.75
N SER A 152 -18.38 -16.74 -25.68
CA SER A 152 -19.65 -16.03 -25.64
C SER A 152 -20.18 -15.85 -27.06
N GLU A 153 -20.58 -16.95 -27.69
CA GLU A 153 -21.51 -16.98 -28.80
C GLU A 153 -22.83 -17.56 -28.26
N GLU A 154 -23.75 -16.70 -27.81
CA GLU A 154 -25.21 -16.89 -27.89
C GLU A 154 -25.90 -15.75 -27.12
N GLU A 155 -26.42 -14.76 -27.86
CA GLU A 155 -27.74 -14.13 -27.67
C GLU A 155 -27.90 -12.99 -28.69
N MET A 156 -27.95 -13.35 -29.97
CA MET A 156 -28.78 -12.63 -30.94
C MET A 156 -29.69 -13.67 -31.62
N ARG A 157 -30.84 -13.90 -31.01
CA ARG A 157 -32.05 -14.34 -31.69
C ARG A 157 -33.25 -13.62 -31.10
#